data_AF-A0A9D4A3D0-F1
#
_entry.id   AF-A0A9D4A3D0-F1
#
_cell.length_a   1.000
_cell.length_b   1.000
_cell.length_c   1.000
_cell.angle_alpha   90.00
_cell.angle_beta   90.00
_cell.angle_gamma   90.00
#
_symmetry.space_group_name_H-M   'P 1'
#
loop_
_entity.id
_entity.type
_entity.pdbx_description
1 polymer ?
#
loop_
_entity_poly.entity_id
_entity_poly.type
_entity_poly.pdbx_seq_one_letter_code
_entity_poly.pdbx_strand_id
1 'polypeptide(L)'
;MSLTTSHLRVHGEDILEEAPGFTTTHLGLAKASGTIEYPLSALVSHALYQPIRKGLPRLEARQFISIYLVDASHNITLLKFAELDFN
;
A
#
# COMPACT_ATOMS: atom_id res chain seq x y z
N MET A 1 11.64 15.26 -4.01
CA MET A 1 10.81 15.05 -2.81
C MET A 1 9.51 15.82 -3.01
N SER A 2 8.50 15.19 -3.63
CA SER A 2 7.26 15.86 -4.06
C SER A 2 6.14 15.68 -3.03
N LEU A 3 5.44 16.78 -2.79
CA LEU A 3 4.45 17.06 -1.76
C LEU A 3 3.10 16.42 -2.09
N THR A 4 2.61 15.45 -1.31
CA THR A 4 1.18 15.09 -1.29
C THR A 4 0.78 14.38 0.02
N THR A 5 0.87 15.11 1.12
CA THR A 5 0.00 14.91 2.31
C THR A 5 -0.44 16.27 2.89
N SER A 6 -0.36 17.34 2.09
CA SER A 6 -0.60 18.73 2.55
C SER A 6 -2.00 19.27 2.28
N HIS A 7 -2.92 18.51 1.68
CA HIS A 7 -4.27 19.01 1.35
C HIS A 7 -5.39 18.62 2.33
N LEU A 8 -5.06 17.90 3.42
CA LEU A 8 -5.93 17.72 4.59
C LEU A 8 -5.39 18.51 5.80
N ARG A 9 -4.62 19.58 5.55
CA ARG A 9 -3.91 20.34 6.57
C ARG A 9 -4.88 21.29 7.28
N VAL A 10 -5.44 20.85 8.41
CA VAL A 10 -5.93 21.76 9.46
C VAL A 10 -4.76 21.96 10.43
N HIS A 11 -4.38 23.20 10.70
CA HIS A 11 -3.28 23.49 11.64
C HIS A 11 -3.65 22.99 13.04
N GLY A 12 -2.83 22.09 13.63
CA GLY A 12 -2.97 21.66 15.04
C GLY A 12 -2.96 20.16 15.33
N GLU A 13 -2.61 19.29 14.36
CA GLU A 13 -2.64 17.83 14.55
C GLU A 13 -1.23 17.23 14.70
N ASP A 14 -0.56 17.47 15.83
CA ASP A 14 0.76 16.88 16.16
C ASP A 14 0.75 15.34 16.05
N ILE A 15 -0.41 14.71 16.28
CA ILE A 15 -0.63 13.26 16.16
C ILE A 15 -0.53 12.77 14.70
N LEU A 16 -0.93 13.59 13.71
CA LEU A 16 -0.82 13.23 12.30
C LEU A 16 0.60 13.38 11.75
N GLU A 17 1.46 14.13 12.44
CA GLU A 17 2.90 14.19 12.12
C GLU A 17 3.67 12.96 12.61
N GLU A 18 3.27 12.37 13.75
CA GLU A 18 3.96 11.21 14.34
C GLU A 18 3.53 9.87 13.73
N ALA A 19 2.27 9.74 13.29
CA ALA A 19 1.72 8.49 12.78
C ALA A 19 2.47 7.87 11.56
N PRO A 20 2.96 8.66 10.57
CA PRO A 20 3.75 8.12 9.47
C PRO A 20 5.10 7.56 9.95
N GLY A 21 5.77 8.22 10.91
CA GLY A 21 7.02 7.72 11.48
C GLY A 21 6.80 6.42 12.23
N PHE A 22 5.82 6.39 13.14
CA PHE A 22 5.47 5.19 13.91
C PHE A 22 5.16 3.99 13.00
N THR A 23 4.28 4.17 12.01
CA THR A 23 3.85 3.08 11.13
C THR A 23 4.98 2.59 10.22
N THR A 24 5.80 3.49 9.66
CA THR A 24 6.93 3.09 8.81
C THR A 24 7.99 2.32 9.57
N THR A 25 8.32 2.74 10.81
CA THR A 25 9.27 2.02 11.67
C THR A 25 8.77 0.62 12.00
N HIS A 26 7.52 0.49 12.47
CA HIS A 26 6.99 -0.80 12.91
C HIS A 26 6.82 -1.79 11.73
N LEU A 27 6.34 -1.33 10.57
CA LEU A 27 6.25 -2.16 9.38
C LEU A 27 7.62 -2.59 8.85
N GLY A 28 8.62 -1.70 8.93
CA GLY A 28 10.00 -2.04 8.59
C GLY A 28 10.59 -3.13 9.50
N LEU A 29 10.37 -3.02 10.80
CA LEU A 29 10.81 -4.03 11.78
C LEU A 29 10.10 -5.37 11.57
N ALA A 30 8.77 -5.38 11.41
CA ALA A 30 7.99 -6.60 11.20
C ALA A 30 8.36 -7.33 9.89
N LYS A 31 8.75 -6.57 8.86
CA LYS A 31 9.31 -7.14 7.64
C LYS A 31 10.70 -7.73 7.89
N ALA A 32 11.58 -7.01 8.60
CA ALA A 32 12.94 -7.46 8.89
C ALA A 32 12.96 -8.72 9.78
N SER A 33 11.97 -8.89 10.67
CA SER A 33 11.82 -10.09 11.49
C SER A 33 11.27 -11.31 10.74
N GLY A 34 10.88 -11.16 9.47
CA GLY A 34 10.28 -12.23 8.69
C GLY A 34 8.86 -12.60 9.12
N THR A 35 8.22 -11.79 9.97
CA THR A 35 6.86 -12.05 10.48
C THR A 35 5.79 -11.84 9.42
N ILE A 36 6.11 -11.10 8.36
CA ILE A 36 5.20 -10.80 7.25
C ILE A 36 5.61 -11.66 6.04
N GLU A 37 4.76 -12.61 5.67
CA GLU A 37 4.99 -13.50 4.53
C GLU A 37 4.47 -12.91 3.21
N TYR A 38 4.87 -13.53 2.09
CA TYR A 38 4.28 -13.24 0.79
C TYR A 38 2.81 -13.70 0.77
N PRO A 39 1.87 -12.92 0.20
CA PRO A 39 2.07 -11.71 -0.61
C PRO A 39 2.06 -10.38 0.18
N LEU A 40 1.73 -10.41 1.47
CA LEU A 40 1.61 -9.21 2.30
C LEU A 40 2.94 -8.45 2.42
N SER A 41 4.08 -9.14 2.44
CA SER A 41 5.41 -8.52 2.50
C SER A 41 5.71 -7.65 1.27
N ALA A 42 5.17 -8.00 0.10
CA ALA A 42 5.30 -7.22 -1.13
C ALA A 42 4.47 -5.92 -1.03
N LEU A 43 3.24 -6.00 -0.49
CA LEU A 43 2.41 -4.82 -0.23
C LEU A 43 3.07 -3.86 0.76
N VAL A 44 3.61 -4.39 1.87
CA VAL A 44 4.31 -3.58 2.88
C VAL A 44 5.55 -2.92 2.28
N SER A 45 6.33 -3.66 1.50
CA SER A 45 7.51 -3.10 0.80
C SER A 45 7.13 -1.97 -0.14
N HIS A 46 6.05 -2.15 -0.90
CA HIS A 46 5.55 -1.15 -1.82
C HIS A 46 5.07 0.10 -1.06
N ALA A 47 4.24 -0.07 -0.04
CA ALA A 47 3.70 1.05 0.75
C ALA A 47 4.79 1.86 1.47
N LEU A 48 5.87 1.20 1.93
CA LEU A 48 7.04 1.87 2.53
C LEU A 48 7.85 2.67 1.51
N TYR A 49 7.93 2.22 0.25
CA TYR A 49 8.63 2.92 -0.83
C TYR A 49 7.79 4.04 -1.44
N GLN A 50 6.53 3.74 -1.74
CA GLN A 50 5.55 4.62 -2.36
C GLN A 50 4.21 4.43 -1.66
N PRO A 51 3.75 5.43 -0.86
CA PRO A 51 2.42 5.38 -0.29
C PRO A 51 1.41 5.28 -1.44
N ILE A 52 0.43 4.37 -1.32
CA ILE A 52 -0.56 4.06 -2.37
C ILE A 52 -1.23 5.34 -2.91
N ARG A 53 -1.46 6.33 -2.04
CA ARG A 53 -2.06 7.63 -2.39
C ARG A 53 -1.17 8.55 -3.25
N LYS A 54 0.11 8.20 -3.42
CA LYS A 54 1.09 8.90 -4.25
C LYS A 54 1.43 8.10 -5.52
N GLY A 55 0.82 6.94 -5.70
CA GLY A 55 0.93 6.08 -6.87
C GLY A 55 0.18 6.62 -8.08
N LEU A 56 0.65 6.26 -9.29
CA LEU A 56 -0.18 6.40 -10.48
C LEU A 56 -1.28 5.33 -10.43
N PRO A 57 -2.58 5.67 -10.45
CA PRO A 57 -3.66 4.71 -10.23
C PRO A 57 -3.57 3.46 -11.12
N ARG A 58 -3.16 3.62 -12.39
CA ARG A 58 -2.99 2.48 -13.30
C ARG A 58 -1.79 1.60 -12.93
N LEU A 59 -0.69 2.17 -12.43
CA LEU A 59 0.45 1.37 -11.98
C LEU A 59 0.10 0.59 -10.70
N GLU A 60 -0.56 1.26 -9.76
CA GLU A 60 -1.05 0.64 -8.52
C GLU A 60 -2.02 -0.50 -8.83
N ALA A 61 -3.00 -0.27 -9.72
CA ALA A 61 -3.98 -1.29 -10.11
C ALA A 61 -3.30 -2.55 -10.66
N ARG A 62 -2.30 -2.41 -11.54
CA ARG A 62 -1.55 -3.55 -12.09
C ARG A 62 -0.88 -4.38 -11.00
N GLN A 63 -0.24 -3.71 -10.05
CA GLN A 63 0.44 -4.38 -8.95
C GLN A 63 -0.55 -5.06 -8.00
N PHE A 64 -1.63 -4.38 -7.65
CA PHE A 64 -2.68 -4.94 -6.80
C PHE A 64 -3.36 -6.14 -7.45
N ILE A 65 -3.66 -6.12 -8.74
CA ILE A 65 -4.21 -7.28 -9.47
C ILE A 65 -3.26 -8.48 -9.35
N SER A 66 -1.95 -8.26 -9.54
CA SER A 66 -0.94 -9.32 -9.46
C SER A 66 -0.83 -9.93 -8.06
N ILE A 67 -0.99 -9.11 -7.03
CA ILE A 67 -0.96 -9.52 -5.61
C ILE A 67 -2.28 -10.21 -5.22
N TYR A 68 -3.41 -9.71 -5.72
CA TYR A 68 -4.73 -10.27 -5.43
C TYR A 68 -4.91 -11.66 -6.04
N LEU A 69 -4.29 -11.92 -7.21
CA LEU A 69 -4.27 -13.23 -7.85
C LEU A 69 -3.75 -14.36 -6.94
N VAL A 70 -2.77 -14.06 -6.09
CA VAL A 70 -2.11 -15.04 -5.21
C VAL A 70 -2.67 -15.06 -3.78
N ASP A 71 -3.64 -14.20 -3.47
CA ASP A 71 -4.31 -14.18 -2.18
C ASP A 71 -5.22 -15.42 -2.05
N ALA A 72 -5.07 -16.20 -0.99
CA ALA A 72 -5.88 -17.39 -0.76
C ALA A 72 -7.39 -17.10 -0.61
N SER A 73 -7.74 -15.86 -0.27
CA SER A 73 -9.11 -15.39 -0.03
C SER A 73 -9.72 -14.62 -1.20
N HIS A 74 -9.04 -14.57 -2.36
CA HIS A 74 -9.50 -13.75 -3.47
C HIS A 74 -10.85 -14.22 -4.03
N ASN A 75 -11.66 -13.24 -4.43
CA ASN A 75 -12.91 -13.47 -5.13
C ASN A 75 -12.64 -13.54 -6.63
N ILE A 76 -12.89 -14.70 -7.23
CA ILE A 76 -12.64 -14.96 -8.66
C ILE A 76 -13.41 -13.98 -9.56
N THR A 77 -14.65 -13.62 -9.20
CA THR A 77 -15.46 -12.68 -9.99
C THR A 77 -14.86 -11.28 -9.95
N LEU A 78 -14.41 -10.83 -8.78
CA LEU A 78 -13.76 -9.52 -8.63
C LEU A 78 -12.43 -9.47 -9.40
N LEU A 79 -11.63 -10.54 -9.33
CA LEU A 79 -10.36 -10.62 -10.07
C LEU A 79 -10.59 -10.53 -11.58
N LYS A 80 -11.51 -11.32 -12.12
CA LYS A 80 -11.87 -11.27 -13.56
C LYS A 80 -12.35 -9.89 -13.98
N PHE A 81 -13.16 -9.24 -13.14
CA PHE A 81 -13.63 -7.89 -13.42
C PHE A 81 -12.46 -6.89 -13.46
N ALA A 82 -11.56 -6.95 -12.50
CA ALA A 82 -10.38 -6.09 -12.46
C ALA A 82 -9.43 -6.31 -13.64
N GLU A 83 -9.21 -7.57 -14.06
CA GLU A 83 -8.41 -7.89 -15.25
C GLU A 83 -9.04 -7.34 -16.54
N LEU A 84 -10.36 -7.41 -16.68
CA LEU A 84 -11.07 -6.87 -17.85
C LEU A 84 -11.04 -5.34 -17.90
N ASP A 85 -11.19 -4.66 -16.76
CA ASP A 85 -11.08 -3.19 -16.67
C ASP A 85 -9.63 -2.69 -16.87
N PHE A 86 -8.65 -3.54 -16.56
CA PHE A 86 -7.23 -3.22 -16.71
C PHE A 86 -6.69 -3.40 -18.14
N ASN A 87 -7.30 -4.25 -18.95
CA ASN A 87 -6.93 -4.43 -20.36
C ASN A 87 -7.50 -3.32 -21.24
#